data_AF-A0A4U6X1E6-F1
#
_entry.id   AF-A0A4U6X1E6-F1
#
_cell.length_a   1.000
_cell.length_b   1.000
_cell.length_c   1.000
_cell.angle_alpha   90.00
_cell.angle_beta   90.00
_cell.angle_gamma   90.00
#
_symmetry.space_group_name_H-M   'P 1'
#
loop_
_entity.id
_entity.type
_entity.pdbx_description
1 polymer ?
#
loop_
_entity_poly.entity_id
_entity_poly.type
_entity_poly.pdbx_seq_one_letter_code
_entity_poly.pdbx_strand_id
1 'polypeptide(L)'
;MELYNEYKYLRLPTSVIIIIIIIIHLHSFSFKTFTSLPGPQRFLHSHSFDATASNSVKMLARSVLLLALGAVASAQEYVGFPNSVTCKTGRGTVPTGSADFTRIQLQDTMVGPKGTMQDKSAANAASGKCTSLSGIPYYTVDPPGADGAWFSYAFDESKNTYYFCRAFGTIENGFSSQCTEK
;
A
#
# COMPACT_ATOMS: atom_id res chain seq x y z
N MET A 1 -13.07 -21.64 27.15
CA MET A 1 -12.89 -22.04 25.74
C MET A 1 -13.32 -20.86 24.90
N GLU A 2 -12.41 -19.89 24.74
CA GLU A 2 -12.65 -18.60 24.12
C GLU A 2 -12.45 -18.70 22.61
N LEU A 3 -13.48 -18.32 21.85
CA LEU A 3 -13.40 -18.06 20.41
C LEU A 3 -12.80 -16.66 20.21
N TYR A 4 -11.48 -16.58 20.02
CA TYR A 4 -10.84 -15.34 19.60
C TYR A 4 -11.16 -15.07 18.12
N ASN A 5 -11.81 -13.93 17.93
CA ASN A 5 -12.31 -13.42 16.68
C ASN A 5 -11.13 -12.86 15.85
N GLU A 6 -10.72 -13.58 14.81
CA GLU A 6 -9.75 -13.11 13.80
C GLU A 6 -10.41 -12.05 12.89
N TYR A 7 -10.60 -10.82 13.40
CA TYR A 7 -10.82 -9.68 12.52
C TYR A 7 -9.48 -9.23 11.97
N LYS A 8 -9.08 -9.88 10.88
CA LYS A 8 -7.97 -9.46 10.02
C LYS A 8 -8.34 -8.09 9.45
N TYR A 9 -7.84 -7.02 10.07
CA TYR A 9 -8.00 -5.66 9.56
C TYR A 9 -7.35 -5.59 8.17
N LEU A 10 -8.18 -5.60 7.13
CA LEU A 10 -7.76 -5.29 5.77
C LEU A 10 -7.31 -3.82 5.79
N ARG A 11 -6.01 -3.58 5.93
CA ARG A 11 -5.42 -2.24 5.89
C ARG A 11 -5.40 -1.79 4.44
N LEU A 12 -6.55 -1.30 3.98
CA LEU A 12 -6.68 -0.69 2.68
C LEU A 12 -5.84 0.59 2.65
N PRO A 13 -5.07 0.85 1.58
CA PRO A 13 -4.34 2.10 1.46
C PRO A 13 -5.33 3.28 1.56
N THR A 14 -4.88 4.40 2.14
CA THR A 14 -5.74 5.56 2.45
C THR A 14 -6.59 6.00 1.26
N SER A 15 -6.04 5.87 0.05
CA SER A 15 -6.71 6.13 -1.22
C SER A 15 -7.93 5.23 -1.46
N VAL A 16 -7.87 3.95 -1.09
CA VAL A 16 -8.99 3.00 -1.24
C VAL A 16 -10.06 3.25 -0.18
N ILE A 17 -9.67 3.65 1.03
CA ILE A 17 -10.62 4.08 2.07
C ILE A 17 -11.41 5.30 1.58
N ILE A 18 -10.73 6.28 0.98
CA ILE A 18 -11.38 7.47 0.40
C ILE A 18 -12.37 7.08 -0.71
N ILE A 19 -11.98 6.17 -1.60
CA ILE A 19 -12.86 5.67 -2.67
C ILE A 19 -14.11 4.98 -2.09
N ILE A 20 -13.95 4.12 -1.08
CA ILE A 20 -15.09 3.45 -0.42
C ILE A 20 -16.01 4.48 0.25
N ILE A 21 -15.44 5.47 0.95
CA ILE A 21 -16.23 6.55 1.58
C ILE A 21 -17.01 7.34 0.53
N ILE A 22 -16.40 7.65 -0.62
CA ILE A 22 -17.05 8.34 -1.74
C ILE A 22 -18.20 7.50 -2.30
N ILE A 23 -17.99 6.20 -2.53
CA ILE A 23 -19.03 5.27 -3.01
C ILE A 23 -20.21 5.19 -2.02
N ILE A 24 -19.93 5.07 -0.72
CA ILE A 24 -20.97 5.03 0.33
C ILE A 24 -21.74 6.36 0.38
N HIS A 25 -21.07 7.50 0.24
CA HIS A 25 -21.72 8.82 0.20
C HIS A 25 -22.60 8.99 -1.05
N LEU A 26 -22.16 8.53 -2.22
CA LEU A 26 -22.94 8.54 -3.46
C LEU A 26 -24.21 7.68 -3.34
N HIS A 27 -24.11 6.47 -2.77
CA HIS A 27 -25.28 5.62 -2.52
C HIS A 27 -26.26 6.25 -1.51
N SER A 28 -25.74 6.94 -0.49
CA SER A 28 -26.57 7.65 0.50
C SER A 28 -27.29 8.86 -0.09
N PHE A 29 -26.71 9.52 -1.10
CA PHE A 29 -27.33 10.64 -1.81
C PHE A 29 -28.47 10.19 -2.73
N SER A 30 -28.35 9.05 -3.40
CA SER A 30 -29.44 8.45 -4.20
C SER A 30 -30.61 7.93 -3.35
N PHE A 31 -30.37 7.49 -2.11
CA PHE A 31 -31.45 6.97 -1.26
C PHE A 31 -32.30 8.08 -0.61
N LYS A 32 -31.71 9.25 -0.34
CA LYS A 32 -32.45 10.39 0.26
C LYS A 32 -33.46 11.07 -0.67
N THR A 33 -33.42 10.81 -1.97
CA THR A 33 -34.37 11.40 -2.93
C THR A 33 -35.67 10.60 -3.11
N PHE A 34 -35.86 9.47 -2.41
CA PHE A 34 -37.03 8.59 -2.63
C PHE A 34 -37.96 8.36 -1.44
N THR A 35 -37.73 8.97 -0.27
CA THR A 35 -38.61 8.77 0.90
C THR A 35 -39.14 10.08 1.46
N SER A 36 -40.13 10.65 0.78
CA SER A 36 -41.03 11.63 1.36
C SER A 36 -42.23 11.79 0.44
N LEU A 37 -43.28 10.99 0.66
CA LEU A 37 -44.67 11.40 0.44
C LEU A 37 -45.60 10.49 1.26
N PRO A 38 -46.42 11.04 2.17
CA PRO A 38 -47.50 10.31 2.82
C PRO A 38 -48.69 10.12 1.87
N GLY A 39 -49.53 9.14 2.19
CA GLY A 39 -50.63 8.63 1.37
C GLY A 39 -51.78 9.60 1.00
N PRO A 40 -52.81 9.09 0.30
CA PRO A 40 -53.60 9.86 -0.65
C PRO A 40 -54.83 10.51 -0.02
N GLN A 41 -55.09 11.77 -0.35
CA GLN A 41 -56.45 12.26 -0.56
C GLN A 41 -56.59 12.82 -1.97
N ARG A 42 -57.62 12.34 -2.65
CA ARG A 42 -58.04 12.73 -3.99
C ARG A 42 -58.33 14.22 -4.04
N PHE A 43 -57.85 14.91 -5.07
CA PHE A 43 -58.66 15.87 -5.83
C PHE A 43 -58.02 16.06 -7.22
N LEU A 44 -58.86 15.94 -8.25
CA LEU A 44 -58.53 16.13 -9.66
C LEU A 44 -57.99 17.54 -9.90
N HIS A 45 -56.80 17.66 -10.50
CA HIS A 45 -56.48 18.79 -11.38
C HIS A 45 -55.39 18.33 -12.37
N SER A 46 -55.83 18.08 -13.60
CA SER A 46 -54.97 17.85 -14.74
C SER A 46 -54.23 19.15 -15.08
N HIS A 47 -52.94 19.21 -14.76
CA HIS A 47 -52.03 20.12 -15.43
C HIS A 47 -51.05 19.30 -16.25
N SER A 48 -51.28 19.38 -17.55
CA SER A 48 -50.38 18.98 -18.63
C SER A 48 -48.97 19.48 -18.30
N PHE A 49 -48.02 18.57 -18.10
CA PHE A 49 -46.62 18.92 -18.19
C PHE A 49 -46.22 18.79 -19.66
N ASP A 50 -46.25 19.94 -20.34
CA ASP A 50 -45.59 20.13 -21.61
C ASP A 50 -44.12 19.74 -21.47
N ALA A 51 -43.73 18.77 -22.30
CA ALA A 51 -42.36 18.37 -22.49
C ALA A 51 -41.63 19.47 -23.28
N THR A 52 -41.17 20.51 -22.60
CA THR A 52 -40.21 21.43 -23.18
C THR A 52 -38.84 20.76 -23.17
N ALA A 53 -38.51 20.14 -24.30
CA ALA A 53 -37.19 19.62 -24.62
C ALA A 53 -36.17 20.78 -24.59
N SER A 54 -35.62 21.04 -23.40
CA SER A 54 -34.51 21.96 -23.20
C SER A 54 -33.21 21.24 -23.55
N ASN A 55 -32.42 21.84 -24.44
CA ASN A 55 -31.16 21.34 -25.02
C ASN A 55 -30.01 21.10 -24.01
N SER A 56 -30.30 20.90 -22.73
CA SER A 56 -29.34 20.80 -21.63
C SER A 56 -28.82 19.40 -21.34
N VAL A 57 -29.35 18.37 -22.00
CA VAL A 57 -28.99 16.95 -21.76
C VAL A 57 -27.61 16.57 -22.34
N LYS A 58 -27.05 17.36 -23.26
CA LYS A 58 -25.76 17.04 -23.91
C LYS A 58 -24.51 17.32 -23.06
N MET A 59 -24.61 18.09 -21.97
CA MET A 59 -23.44 18.44 -21.14
C MET A 59 -23.19 17.52 -19.93
N LEU A 60 -24.18 16.73 -19.50
CA LEU A 60 -24.03 15.93 -18.26
C LEU A 60 -23.42 14.54 -18.48
N ALA A 61 -23.58 13.96 -19.68
CA ALA A 61 -23.11 12.60 -19.98
C ALA A 61 -21.58 12.52 -20.20
N ARG A 62 -20.90 13.63 -20.48
CA ARG A 62 -19.44 13.66 -20.68
C ARG A 62 -18.65 13.64 -19.37
N SER A 63 -19.25 14.08 -18.26
CA SER A 63 -18.57 14.19 -16.97
C SER A 63 -18.43 12.84 -16.24
N VAL A 64 -19.31 11.87 -16.51
CA VAL A 64 -19.26 10.54 -15.87
C VAL A 64 -18.18 9.64 -16.49
N LEU A 65 -17.85 9.81 -17.77
CA LEU A 65 -16.86 9.00 -18.47
C LEU A 65 -15.41 9.31 -18.02
N LEU A 66 -15.13 10.54 -17.56
CA LEU A 66 -13.81 10.95 -17.10
C LEU A 66 -13.45 10.46 -15.68
N LEU A 67 -14.44 10.12 -14.84
CA LEU A 67 -14.17 9.56 -13.51
C LEU A 67 -13.76 8.08 -13.54
N ALA A 68 -14.02 7.35 -14.63
CA ALA A 68 -13.66 5.94 -14.75
C ALA A 68 -12.19 5.68 -15.15
N LEU A 69 -11.47 6.69 -15.64
CA LEU A 69 -10.05 6.57 -16.04
C LEU A 69 -9.05 6.91 -14.92
N GLY A 70 -9.52 7.31 -13.74
CA GLY A 70 -8.72 8.02 -12.74
C GLY A 70 -8.05 7.19 -11.64
N ALA A 71 -8.01 5.85 -11.71
CA ALA A 71 -7.44 5.05 -10.62
C ALA A 71 -6.71 3.79 -11.11
N VAL A 72 -5.73 3.94 -11.99
CA VAL A 72 -4.54 3.07 -11.90
C VAL A 72 -3.75 3.53 -10.68
N ALA A 73 -4.25 3.19 -9.50
CA ALA A 73 -3.38 3.11 -8.33
C ALA A 73 -2.34 2.05 -8.69
N SER A 74 -1.11 2.44 -8.98
CA SER A 74 -0.02 1.49 -9.21
C SER A 74 0.08 0.63 -7.95
N ALA A 75 -0.39 -0.62 -8.06
CA ALA A 75 -0.24 -1.59 -6.99
C ALA A 75 1.26 -1.73 -6.75
N GLN A 76 1.69 -1.50 -5.52
CA GLN A 76 3.10 -1.65 -5.14
C GLN A 76 3.53 -3.08 -5.44
N GLU A 77 4.58 -3.24 -6.23
CA GLU A 77 5.11 -4.55 -6.56
C GLU A 77 6.30 -4.87 -5.65
N TYR A 78 6.42 -6.13 -5.24
CA TYR A 78 7.49 -6.61 -4.36
C TYR A 78 8.20 -7.79 -4.99
N VAL A 79 9.44 -7.57 -5.41
CA VAL A 79 10.25 -8.55 -6.15
C VAL A 79 11.38 -9.06 -5.26
N GLY A 80 11.59 -10.38 -5.26
CA GLY A 80 12.71 -11.02 -4.57
C GLY A 80 12.59 -11.11 -3.05
N PHE A 81 11.44 -10.73 -2.47
CA PHE A 81 11.19 -10.85 -1.04
C PHE A 81 11.04 -12.33 -0.63
N PRO A 82 11.83 -12.81 0.35
CA PRO A 82 11.66 -14.15 0.90
C PRO A 82 10.36 -14.28 1.71
N ASN A 83 9.98 -15.51 2.07
CA ASN A 83 8.80 -15.75 2.91
C ASN A 83 9.07 -15.31 4.35
N SER A 84 10.31 -15.52 4.81
CA SER A 84 10.79 -14.97 6.07
C SER A 84 12.31 -14.79 6.09
N VAL A 85 12.78 -13.99 7.04
CA VAL A 85 14.20 -13.76 7.30
C VAL A 85 14.44 -13.89 8.80
N THR A 86 15.45 -14.67 9.17
CA THR A 86 15.95 -14.76 10.55
C THR A 86 17.25 -14.00 10.64
N CYS A 87 17.30 -12.94 11.44
CA CYS A 87 18.50 -12.14 11.66
C CYS A 87 19.00 -12.29 13.08
N LYS A 88 20.32 -12.38 13.26
CA LYS A 88 20.91 -12.21 14.60
C LYS A 88 20.74 -10.76 15.04
N THR A 89 20.36 -10.56 16.30
CA THR A 89 20.15 -9.24 16.89
C THR A 89 21.15 -9.01 18.01
N GLY A 90 21.45 -7.74 18.28
CA GLY A 90 22.41 -7.34 19.29
C GLY A 90 22.95 -5.95 19.05
N ARG A 91 23.34 -5.25 20.12
CA ARG A 91 23.91 -3.91 20.04
C ARG A 91 25.44 -3.98 20.06
N GLY A 92 26.08 -3.43 19.03
CA GLY A 92 27.53 -3.47 18.90
C GLY A 92 28.02 -4.84 18.45
N THR A 93 29.03 -5.38 19.14
CA THR A 93 29.68 -6.66 18.80
C THR A 93 29.15 -7.86 19.59
N VAL A 94 28.09 -7.68 20.38
CA VAL A 94 27.53 -8.70 21.27
C VAL A 94 26.16 -9.13 20.76
N PRO A 95 26.04 -10.34 20.19
CA PRO A 95 24.75 -10.92 19.84
C PRO A 95 23.90 -11.14 21.10
N THR A 96 22.68 -10.63 21.07
CA THR A 96 21.68 -10.78 22.15
C THR A 96 20.62 -11.81 21.82
N GLY A 97 20.48 -12.19 20.55
CA GLY A 97 19.50 -13.19 20.13
C GLY A 97 19.30 -13.25 18.62
N SER A 98 18.08 -13.60 18.22
CA SER A 98 17.65 -13.57 16.83
C SER A 98 16.21 -13.08 16.73
N ALA A 99 15.89 -12.44 15.62
CA ALA A 99 14.56 -11.96 15.30
C ALA A 99 14.12 -12.56 13.95
N ASP A 100 12.88 -13.01 13.91
CA ASP A 100 12.24 -13.52 12.71
C ASP A 100 11.33 -12.44 12.11
N PHE A 101 11.46 -12.25 10.81
CA PHE A 101 10.68 -11.31 10.01
C PHE A 101 9.93 -12.06 8.94
N THR A 102 8.60 -12.00 8.99
CA THR A 102 7.75 -12.47 7.90
C THR A 102 7.86 -11.57 6.69
N ARG A 103 7.51 -12.10 5.51
CA ARG A 103 7.44 -11.32 4.27
C ARG A 103 6.67 -10.02 4.42
N ILE A 104 5.53 -10.04 5.11
CA ILE A 104 4.68 -8.86 5.31
C ILE A 104 5.43 -7.81 6.14
N GLN A 105 6.11 -8.23 7.21
CA GLN A 105 6.92 -7.31 8.02
C GLN A 105 8.10 -6.71 7.24
N LEU A 106 8.75 -7.50 6.37
CA LEU A 106 9.80 -6.99 5.49
C LEU A 106 9.26 -5.90 4.56
N GLN A 107 8.11 -6.17 3.92
CA GLN A 107 7.44 -5.22 3.03
C GLN A 107 7.04 -3.94 3.79
N ASP A 108 6.37 -4.07 4.93
CA ASP A 108 5.92 -2.93 5.75
C ASP A 108 7.07 -2.05 6.27
N THR A 109 8.26 -2.65 6.45
CA THR A 109 9.48 -1.95 6.86
C THR A 109 10.04 -1.09 5.72
N MET A 110 9.86 -1.49 4.47
CA MET A 110 10.45 -0.83 3.29
C MET A 110 9.53 0.17 2.60
N VAL A 111 8.22 0.07 2.79
CA VAL A 111 7.24 0.95 2.14
C VAL A 111 7.32 2.38 2.65
N GLY A 112 7.46 3.32 1.72
CA GLY A 112 7.50 4.76 1.99
C GLY A 112 8.93 5.28 2.21
N PRO A 113 9.10 6.50 2.76
CA PRO A 113 10.41 7.14 2.95
C PRO A 113 11.17 6.57 4.17
N LYS A 114 11.05 5.25 4.44
CA LYS A 114 11.52 4.62 5.68
C LYS A 114 13.00 4.22 5.66
N GLY A 115 13.70 4.43 4.57
CA GLY A 115 15.12 4.06 4.42
C GLY A 115 16.06 5.24 4.27
N THR A 116 17.34 4.99 4.53
CA THR A 116 18.45 5.88 4.17
C THR A 116 19.00 5.45 2.81
N MET A 117 19.02 6.37 1.83
CA MET A 117 19.65 6.11 0.54
C MET A 117 21.16 5.95 0.72
N GLN A 118 21.69 4.78 0.39
CA GLN A 118 23.12 4.49 0.44
C GLN A 118 23.79 4.78 -0.90
N ASP A 119 23.08 4.53 -2.00
CA ASP A 119 23.59 4.75 -3.35
C ASP A 119 22.46 5.16 -4.30
N LYS A 120 22.80 5.91 -5.35
CA LYS A 120 21.90 6.24 -6.45
C LYS A 120 21.69 5.07 -7.41
N SER A 121 22.50 4.01 -7.32
CA SER A 121 22.31 2.77 -8.08
C SER A 121 22.55 1.52 -7.25
N ALA A 122 21.63 0.56 -7.34
CA ALA A 122 21.73 -0.75 -6.72
C ALA A 122 22.58 -1.75 -7.53
N ALA A 123 23.14 -1.35 -8.68
CA ALA A 123 23.96 -2.21 -9.52
C ALA A 123 25.39 -2.48 -8.98
N ASN A 124 25.66 -2.12 -7.72
CA ASN A 124 26.96 -2.33 -7.09
C ASN A 124 27.07 -3.72 -6.47
N ALA A 125 28.26 -4.31 -6.48
CA ALA A 125 28.53 -5.66 -5.95
C ALA A 125 28.06 -5.85 -4.48
N ALA A 126 28.08 -4.78 -3.68
CA ALA A 126 27.63 -4.80 -2.30
C ALA A 126 26.10 -4.96 -2.13
N SER A 127 25.31 -4.71 -3.18
CA SER A 127 23.85 -4.74 -3.17
C SER A 127 23.26 -6.15 -3.33
N GLY A 128 24.09 -7.20 -3.37
CA GLY A 128 23.61 -8.59 -3.34
C GLY A 128 22.73 -8.95 -4.55
N LYS A 129 21.45 -9.26 -4.32
CA LYS A 129 20.53 -9.67 -5.39
C LYS A 129 20.20 -8.56 -6.39
N CYS A 130 20.48 -7.30 -6.04
CA CYS A 130 20.12 -6.14 -6.84
C CYS A 130 21.21 -5.67 -7.80
N THR A 131 22.34 -6.39 -7.94
CA THR A 131 23.50 -5.99 -8.75
C THR A 131 23.20 -5.75 -10.23
N SER A 132 22.05 -6.19 -10.74
CA SER A 132 21.60 -5.93 -12.12
C SER A 132 20.76 -4.65 -12.27
N LEU A 133 20.38 -3.99 -11.18
CA LEU A 133 19.46 -2.84 -11.17
C LEU A 133 20.20 -1.51 -11.33
N SER A 134 20.66 -1.24 -12.54
CA SER A 134 21.35 0.02 -12.86
C SER A 134 20.39 1.21 -12.84
N GLY A 135 20.84 2.33 -12.27
CA GLY A 135 20.04 3.56 -12.16
C GLY A 135 18.89 3.51 -11.16
N ILE A 136 18.69 2.41 -10.43
CA ILE A 136 17.66 2.30 -9.38
C ILE A 136 18.29 2.56 -8.01
N PRO A 137 17.84 3.56 -7.23
CA PRO A 137 18.45 3.90 -5.95
C PRO A 137 18.39 2.75 -4.93
N TYR A 138 19.44 2.65 -4.11
CA TYR A 138 19.66 1.62 -3.10
C TYR A 138 19.52 2.22 -1.70
N TYR A 139 18.71 1.57 -0.86
CA TYR A 139 18.36 2.02 0.48
C TYR A 139 18.66 0.96 1.51
N THR A 140 18.88 1.41 2.75
CA THR A 140 18.89 0.55 3.94
C THR A 140 17.87 1.03 4.95
N VAL A 141 17.32 0.10 5.72
CA VAL A 141 16.35 0.38 6.78
C VAL A 141 16.58 -0.56 7.96
N ASP A 142 16.46 -0.02 9.17
CA ASP A 142 16.53 -0.80 10.39
C ASP A 142 15.13 -1.32 10.74
N PRO A 143 14.92 -2.65 10.80
CA PRO A 143 13.66 -3.20 11.25
C PRO A 143 13.36 -2.86 12.70
N PRO A 144 12.10 -2.57 13.05
CA PRO A 144 11.70 -2.33 14.43
C PRO A 144 11.91 -3.60 15.26
N GLY A 145 12.53 -3.43 16.44
CA GLY A 145 12.71 -4.51 17.41
C GLY A 145 13.85 -5.48 17.11
N ALA A 146 14.73 -5.17 16.15
CA ALA A 146 15.96 -5.94 15.92
C ALA A 146 17.18 -5.03 15.85
N ASP A 147 17.66 -4.66 17.04
CA ASP A 147 18.88 -3.88 17.17
C ASP A 147 20.05 -4.54 16.44
N GLY A 148 20.73 -3.73 15.62
CA GLY A 148 21.89 -4.16 14.84
C GLY A 148 21.55 -4.96 13.58
N ALA A 149 20.29 -5.30 13.31
CA ALA A 149 19.89 -5.81 12.01
C ALA A 149 19.54 -4.64 11.07
N TRP A 150 19.73 -4.83 9.77
CA TRP A 150 19.22 -3.91 8.75
C TRP A 150 18.90 -4.65 7.46
N PHE A 151 17.88 -4.17 6.77
CA PHE A 151 17.52 -4.65 5.45
C PHE A 151 17.93 -3.65 4.40
N SER A 152 18.13 -4.15 3.20
CA SER A 152 18.40 -3.30 2.06
C SER A 152 17.53 -3.65 0.88
N TYR A 153 17.17 -2.62 0.14
CA TYR A 153 16.24 -2.71 -0.96
C TYR A 153 16.57 -1.67 -2.03
N ALA A 154 16.13 -1.93 -3.25
CA ALA A 154 16.12 -0.95 -4.32
C ALA A 154 14.68 -0.54 -4.59
N PHE A 155 14.45 0.73 -4.87
CA PHE A 155 13.12 1.25 -5.16
C PHE A 155 13.08 1.91 -6.54
N ASP A 156 12.32 1.32 -7.45
CA ASP A 156 12.04 1.88 -8.77
C ASP A 156 10.76 2.71 -8.68
N GLU A 157 10.92 4.01 -8.48
CA GLU A 157 9.81 4.97 -8.36
C GLU A 157 8.92 4.98 -9.61
N SER A 158 9.51 4.80 -10.79
CA SER A 158 8.76 4.83 -12.06
C SER A 158 7.77 3.67 -12.19
N LYS A 159 8.08 2.53 -11.56
CA LYS A 159 7.24 1.33 -11.56
C LYS A 159 6.49 1.12 -10.24
N ASN A 160 6.83 1.90 -9.21
CA ASN A 160 6.39 1.68 -7.84
C ASN A 160 6.75 0.26 -7.35
N THR A 161 7.96 -0.21 -7.69
CA THR A 161 8.44 -1.57 -7.41
C THR A 161 9.57 -1.55 -6.39
N TYR A 162 9.43 -2.38 -5.36
CA TYR A 162 10.44 -2.61 -4.35
C TYR A 162 11.14 -3.93 -4.62
N TYR A 163 12.47 -3.91 -4.63
CA TYR A 163 13.33 -5.07 -4.81
C TYR A 163 14.06 -5.37 -3.52
N PHE A 164 13.86 -6.57 -2.96
CA PHE A 164 14.64 -7.02 -1.82
C PHE A 164 16.06 -7.39 -2.26
N CYS A 165 17.06 -6.73 -1.67
CA CYS A 165 18.44 -6.89 -2.09
C CYS A 165 19.22 -7.86 -1.20
N ARG A 166 19.15 -7.64 0.11
CA ARG A 166 19.78 -8.47 1.16
C ARG A 166 19.37 -8.01 2.55
N ALA A 167 19.57 -8.87 3.54
CA ALA A 167 19.40 -8.57 4.96
C ALA A 167 20.66 -8.94 5.75
N PHE A 168 20.99 -8.11 6.73
CA PHE A 168 22.10 -8.30 7.65
C PHE A 168 21.61 -8.30 9.09
N GLY A 169 22.24 -9.13 9.91
CA GLY A 169 22.11 -9.08 11.35
C GLY A 169 23.22 -8.26 11.99
N THR A 170 23.30 -8.35 13.31
CA THR A 170 24.30 -7.66 14.13
C THR A 170 25.75 -7.97 13.73
N ILE A 171 26.68 -7.12 14.18
CA ILE A 171 28.11 -7.26 13.93
C ILE A 171 28.68 -8.34 14.87
N GLU A 172 29.35 -9.32 14.29
CA GLU A 172 30.06 -10.38 14.99
C GLU A 172 31.52 -10.39 14.52
N ASN A 173 32.48 -10.29 15.44
CA ASN A 173 33.91 -10.31 15.12
C ASN A 173 34.33 -9.25 14.07
N GLY A 174 33.67 -8.08 14.07
CA GLY A 174 33.95 -6.99 13.13
C GLY A 174 33.24 -7.10 11.78
N PHE A 175 32.43 -8.13 11.55
CA PHE A 175 31.67 -8.33 10.32
C PHE A 175 30.18 -8.45 10.59
N SER A 176 29.34 -7.89 9.74
CA SER A 176 27.89 -8.10 9.81
C SER A 176 27.55 -9.56 9.56
N SER A 177 26.78 -10.15 10.47
CA SER A 177 26.20 -11.48 10.23
C SER A 177 25.21 -11.40 9.06
N GLN A 178 25.16 -12.44 8.23
CA GLN A 178 24.14 -12.54 7.19
C GLN A 178 22.86 -13.08 7.81
N CYS A 179 21.71 -12.49 7.48
CA CYS A 179 20.45 -13.10 7.86
C CYS A 179 20.17 -14.34 7.00
N THR A 180 19.45 -15.30 7.57
CA THR A 180 19.02 -16.50 6.87
C THR A 180 17.65 -16.28 6.26
N GLU A 181 17.55 -16.36 4.94
CA GLU A 181 16.29 -16.27 4.21
C GLU A 181 15.62 -17.65 4.09
N LYS A 182 14.30 -17.70 4.16
CA LYS A 182 13.46 -18.91 4.03
C LYS A 182 12.26 -18.64 3.12
#